data_AF-A0A7X0NV24-F1
#
_entry.id   AF-A0A7X0NV24-F1
#
_cell.length_a   1.000
_cell.length_b   1.000
_cell.length_c   1.000
_cell.angle_alpha   90.00
_cell.angle_beta   90.00
_cell.angle_gamma   90.00
#
_symmetry.space_group_name_H-M   'P 1'
#
loop_
_entity.id
_entity.type
_entity.pdbx_description
1 polymer ?
#
loop_
_entity_poly.entity_id
_entity_poly.type
_entity_poly.pdbx_seq_one_letter_code
_entity_poly.pdbx_strand_id
1 'polypeptide(L)'
;MLDLVGNSTILDSLAMLRRGGRACLAGWLGGLDPIADFNPLLQMASGVYLTFFGSFVFGTPGFPLSDVPLQEIAEQVAEGRLKAKPSRVFGFEQVREAHVRRAPLTCRPWCSCTDSHQLVHVPRPRPRAGRRLPRHRPRPSGLRALRCATRRRVRLHLRR
;
A
#
# COMPACT_ATOMS: atom_id res chain seq x y z
N MET A 1 -7.90 8.03 17.25
CA MET A 1 -6.66 7.26 17.10
C MET A 1 -6.25 7.27 15.64
N LEU A 2 -4.98 7.54 15.35
CA LEU A 2 -4.41 7.45 14.01
C LEU A 2 -3.50 6.22 13.99
N ASP A 3 -3.88 5.19 13.23
CA ASP A 3 -3.19 3.91 13.19
C ASP A 3 -2.31 3.84 11.94
N LEU A 4 -0.99 3.81 12.16
CA LEU A 4 0.02 3.69 11.11
C LEU A 4 0.62 2.27 11.00
N VAL A 5 0.32 1.41 11.96
CA VAL A 5 0.79 0.02 12.00
C VAL A 5 -0.10 -0.83 11.11
N GLY A 6 -1.41 -0.66 11.23
CA GLY A 6 -2.37 -1.15 10.27
C GLY A 6 -3.15 -2.36 10.74
N ASN A 7 -3.43 -3.26 9.78
CA ASN A 7 -4.35 -4.38 9.98
C ASN A 7 -3.98 -5.31 11.13
N SER A 8 -2.68 -5.43 11.46
CA SER A 8 -2.22 -6.31 12.55
C SER A 8 -2.58 -5.80 13.95
N THR A 9 -2.91 -4.51 14.11
CA THR A 9 -3.19 -3.90 15.42
C THR A 9 -4.52 -3.15 15.48
N ILE A 10 -5.20 -2.96 14.35
CA ILE A 10 -6.38 -2.08 14.28
C ILE A 10 -7.54 -2.53 15.18
N LEU A 11 -7.70 -3.83 15.43
CA LEU A 11 -8.74 -4.34 16.35
C LEU A 11 -8.44 -3.98 17.80
N ASP A 12 -7.18 -4.07 18.22
CA ASP A 12 -6.74 -3.60 19.54
C ASP A 12 -6.90 -2.08 19.67
N SER A 13 -6.54 -1.34 18.62
CA SER A 13 -6.76 0.10 18.53
C SER A 13 -8.24 0.48 18.68
N LEU A 14 -9.16 -0.29 18.07
CA LEU A 14 -10.60 -0.09 18.18
C LEU A 14 -11.13 -0.40 19.59
N ALA A 15 -10.61 -1.44 20.25
CA ALA A 15 -11.00 -1.81 21.61
C ALA A 15 -10.64 -0.75 22.65
N MET A 16 -9.63 0.08 22.38
CA MET A 16 -9.23 1.20 23.24
C MET A 16 -10.15 2.43 23.13
N LEU A 17 -11.05 2.48 22.15
CA LEU A 17 -11.89 3.65 21.92
C LEU A 17 -13.11 3.69 22.86
N ARG A 18 -13.42 4.90 23.33
CA ARG A 18 -14.72 5.18 23.95
C ARG A 18 -15.79 5.39 22.88
N ARG A 19 -17.07 5.29 23.25
CA ARG A 19 -18.22 5.62 22.37
C ARG A 19 -18.03 7.00 21.74
N GLY A 20 -18.25 7.09 20.42
CA GLY A 20 -17.97 8.28 19.61
C GLY A 20 -16.51 8.40 19.14
N GLY A 21 -15.62 7.55 19.64
CA GLY A 21 -14.21 7.50 19.25
C GLY A 21 -14.01 6.98 17.83
N ARG A 22 -12.93 7.44 17.20
CA ARG A 22 -12.59 7.10 15.81
C ARG A 22 -11.19 6.51 15.72
N ALA A 23 -11.02 5.40 15.02
CA ALA A 23 -9.73 4.88 14.58
C ALA A 23 -9.61 5.12 13.08
N CYS A 24 -8.57 5.84 12.67
CA CYS A 24 -8.23 6.05 11.27
C CYS A 24 -7.10 5.11 10.88
N LEU A 25 -7.40 4.13 10.02
CA LEU A 25 -6.43 3.27 9.37
C LEU A 25 -5.71 4.07 8.28
N ALA A 26 -4.45 4.41 8.51
CA ALA A 26 -3.66 5.28 7.64
C ALA A 26 -2.27 4.70 7.29
N GLY A 27 -1.94 3.49 7.76
CA GLY A 27 -0.67 2.84 7.43
C GLY A 27 -0.72 1.31 7.56
N TRP A 28 0.33 0.67 7.06
CA TRP A 28 0.52 -0.80 7.02
C TRP A 28 1.95 -1.20 7.39
N LEU A 29 2.54 -0.54 8.40
CA LEU A 29 3.89 -0.89 8.87
C LEU A 29 3.97 -2.33 9.42
N GLY A 30 2.87 -2.85 9.95
CA GLY A 30 2.74 -4.21 10.47
C GLY A 30 2.48 -5.29 9.42
N GLY A 31 2.38 -4.91 8.14
CA GLY A 31 2.11 -5.82 7.02
C GLY A 31 0.82 -5.50 6.26
N LEU A 32 0.67 -6.11 5.09
CA LEU A 32 -0.46 -5.91 4.18
C LEU A 32 -1.52 -7.01 4.26
N ASP A 33 -1.32 -8.00 5.13
CA ASP A 33 -2.28 -9.08 5.31
C ASP A 33 -3.64 -8.50 5.73
N PRO A 34 -4.76 -9.03 5.19
CA PRO A 34 -6.08 -8.56 5.55
C PRO A 34 -6.39 -8.88 7.02
N ILE A 35 -7.33 -8.12 7.59
CA ILE A 35 -7.92 -8.47 8.88
C ILE A 35 -8.72 -9.75 8.66
N ALA A 36 -8.29 -10.86 9.27
CA ALA A 36 -8.94 -12.15 9.13
C ALA A 36 -10.38 -12.08 9.68
N ASP A 37 -11.33 -12.57 8.89
CA ASP A 37 -12.74 -12.74 9.25
C ASP A 37 -13.37 -11.50 9.92
N PHE A 38 -13.05 -10.32 9.39
CA PHE A 38 -13.50 -9.05 9.98
C PHE A 38 -15.03 -9.00 10.08
N ASN A 39 -15.52 -9.03 11.31
CA ASN A 39 -16.92 -8.99 11.67
C ASN A 39 -17.16 -7.87 12.69
N PRO A 40 -17.67 -6.70 12.24
CA PRO A 40 -17.94 -5.56 13.11
C PRO A 40 -18.84 -5.89 14.31
N LEU A 41 -19.80 -6.81 14.14
CA LEU A 41 -20.71 -7.20 15.21
C LEU A 41 -19.98 -7.87 16.38
N LEU A 42 -18.93 -8.64 16.08
CA LEU A 42 -18.16 -9.39 17.08
C LEU A 42 -16.92 -8.63 17.56
N GLN A 43 -16.39 -7.72 16.74
CA GLN A 43 -15.06 -7.15 16.93
C GLN A 43 -15.04 -5.63 17.13
N MET A 44 -16.18 -4.94 17.01
CA MET A 44 -16.25 -3.49 17.23
C MET A 44 -17.24 -3.13 18.33
N ALA A 45 -16.78 -2.31 19.28
CA ALA A 45 -17.67 -1.72 20.27
C ALA A 45 -18.70 -0.81 19.59
N SER A 46 -19.94 -0.85 20.06
CA SER A 46 -21.01 -0.02 19.48
C SER A 46 -20.71 1.48 19.62
N GLY A 47 -20.93 2.22 18.54
CA GLY A 47 -20.73 3.67 18.48
C GLY A 47 -19.28 4.12 18.30
N VAL A 48 -18.34 3.20 18.01
CA VAL A 48 -16.99 3.58 17.53
C VAL A 48 -16.97 3.61 16.00
N TYR A 49 -16.02 4.36 15.44
CA TYR A 49 -15.87 4.52 13.99
C TYR A 49 -14.53 3.97 13.55
N LEU A 50 -14.55 3.14 12.51
CA LEU A 50 -13.37 2.80 11.72
C LEU A 50 -13.39 3.65 10.45
N THR A 51 -12.36 4.45 10.23
CA THR A 51 -12.19 5.27 9.02
C THR A 51 -10.91 4.87 8.31
N PHE A 52 -10.85 5.12 7.00
CA PHE A 52 -9.70 4.79 6.16
C PHE A 52 -9.15 6.04 5.50
N PHE A 53 -7.83 6.20 5.52
CA PHE A 53 -7.12 7.24 4.76
C PHE A 53 -6.15 6.59 3.77
N GLY A 54 -6.42 6.76 2.48
CA GLY A 54 -5.54 6.34 1.40
C GLY A 54 -4.91 7.54 0.70
N SER A 55 -3.59 7.70 0.80
CA SER A 55 -2.89 8.82 0.17
C SER A 55 -2.94 8.78 -1.38
N PHE A 56 -3.30 7.66 -1.98
CA PHE A 56 -3.39 7.52 -3.44
C PHE A 56 -4.55 8.28 -4.09
N VAL A 57 -5.57 8.71 -3.32
CA VAL A 57 -6.62 9.61 -3.83
C VAL A 57 -6.27 11.09 -3.67
N PHE A 58 -5.16 11.39 -3.00
CA PHE A 58 -4.80 12.75 -2.65
C PHE A 58 -4.36 13.56 -3.88
N GLY A 59 -4.90 14.77 -4.04
CA GLY A 59 -4.74 15.61 -5.23
C GLY A 59 -5.76 15.36 -6.34
N THR A 60 -6.70 14.44 -6.16
CA THR A 60 -7.84 14.26 -7.08
C THR A 60 -8.92 15.31 -6.84
N PRO A 61 -9.87 15.54 -7.78
CA PRO A 61 -10.95 16.52 -7.56
C PRO A 61 -11.81 16.26 -6.32
N GLY A 62 -11.91 15.01 -5.86
CA GLY A 62 -12.64 14.66 -4.62
C GLY A 62 -11.81 14.80 -3.34
N PHE A 63 -10.49 14.97 -3.45
CA PHE A 63 -9.56 15.16 -2.34
C PHE A 63 -8.47 16.14 -2.77
N PRO A 64 -8.82 17.42 -3.00
CA PRO A 64 -7.88 18.39 -3.52
C PRO A 64 -6.75 18.66 -2.52
N LEU A 65 -5.56 18.96 -3.05
CA LEU A 65 -4.40 19.26 -2.22
C LEU A 65 -4.61 20.49 -1.33
N SER A 66 -5.46 21.42 -1.77
CA SER A 66 -5.83 22.64 -1.04
C SER A 66 -6.51 22.39 0.30
N ASP A 67 -7.08 21.20 0.51
CA ASP A 67 -7.74 20.84 1.78
C ASP A 67 -6.71 20.53 2.88
N VAL A 68 -5.43 20.39 2.54
CA VAL A 68 -4.36 20.18 3.51
C VAL A 68 -3.60 21.48 3.72
N PRO A 69 -3.48 21.95 4.97
CA PRO A 69 -2.84 23.23 5.30
C PRO A 69 -1.31 23.10 5.29
N LEU A 70 -0.73 22.73 4.14
CA LEU A 70 0.72 22.53 4.00
C LEU A 70 1.53 23.79 4.32
N GLN A 71 0.99 24.96 3.94
CA GLN A 71 1.62 26.25 4.21
C GLN A 71 1.65 26.55 5.71
N GLU A 72 0.54 26.36 6.42
CA GLU A 72 0.47 26.57 7.88
C GLU A 72 1.39 25.59 8.63
N ILE A 73 1.55 24.35 8.14
CA ILE A 73 2.49 23.38 8.71
C ILE A 73 3.93 23.88 8.53
N ALA A 74 4.29 24.41 7.35
CA ALA A 74 5.61 24.95 7.09
C ALA A 74 5.91 26.17 7.98
N GLU A 75 4.94 27.06 8.16
CA GLU A 75 5.02 28.21 9.07
C GLU A 75 5.20 27.77 10.53
N GLN A 76 4.41 26.79 10.97
CA GLN A 76 4.56 26.18 12.30
C GLN A 76 5.95 25.58 12.54
N VAL A 77 6.56 25.00 11.50
CA VAL A 77 7.93 24.50 11.58
C VAL A 77 8.94 25.64 11.67
N ALA A 78 8.77 26.69 10.83
CA ALA A 78 9.65 27.86 10.83
C ALA A 78 9.63 28.62 12.16
N GLU A 79 8.45 28.73 12.78
CA GLU A 79 8.24 29.33 14.10
C GLU A 79 8.67 28.41 15.27
N GLY A 80 9.08 27.17 14.98
CA GLY A 80 9.50 26.21 15.99
C GLY A 80 8.36 25.58 16.81
N ARG A 81 7.10 25.81 16.43
CA ARG A 81 5.91 25.16 17.04
C ARG A 81 5.86 23.67 16.72
N LEU A 82 6.30 23.26 15.54
CA LEU A 82 6.43 21.86 15.13
C LEU A 82 7.90 21.46 15.02
N LYS A 83 8.28 20.37 15.71
CA LYS A 83 9.63 19.78 15.62
C LYS A 83 9.73 18.90 14.38
N ALA A 84 10.23 19.47 13.28
CA ALA A 84 10.43 18.77 12.01
C ALA A 84 11.91 18.62 11.59
N LYS A 85 12.85 18.80 12.52
CA LYS A 85 14.29 18.58 12.22
C LYS A 85 14.54 17.10 11.89
N PRO A 86 15.31 16.80 10.83
CA PRO A 86 15.69 15.42 10.52
C PRO A 86 16.39 14.74 11.70
N SER A 87 16.03 13.49 12.01
CA SER A 87 16.70 12.71 13.05
C SER A 87 18.10 12.26 12.63
N ARG A 88 18.35 12.13 11.32
CA ARG A 88 19.66 11.85 10.73
C ARG A 88 19.68 12.30 9.27
N VAL A 89 20.81 12.85 8.84
CA VAL A 89 21.08 13.22 7.45
C VAL A 89 22.01 12.16 6.83
N PHE A 90 21.70 11.76 5.60
CA PHE A 90 22.48 10.78 4.83
C PHE A 90 22.94 11.43 3.53
N GLY A 91 24.14 11.07 3.08
CA GLY A 91 24.60 11.41 1.73
C GLY A 91 23.83 10.61 0.68
N PHE A 92 23.87 11.07 -0.58
CA PHE A 92 23.17 10.41 -1.68
C PHE A 92 23.61 8.95 -1.87
N GLU A 93 24.91 8.66 -1.73
CA GLU A 93 25.46 7.29 -1.81
C GLU A 93 24.94 6.35 -0.69
N GLN A 94 24.33 6.90 0.37
CA GLN A 94 23.87 6.16 1.54
C GLN A 94 22.36 5.86 1.52
N VAL A 95 21.69 6.03 0.38
CA VAL A 95 20.24 5.81 0.24
C VAL A 95 19.85 4.39 0.66
N ARG A 96 20.67 3.39 0.34
CA ARG A 96 20.40 1.99 0.75
C ARG A 96 20.42 1.85 2.27
N GLU A 97 21.44 2.38 2.92
CA GLU A 97 21.60 2.36 4.38
C GLU A 97 20.45 3.10 5.07
N ALA A 98 20.01 4.22 4.49
CA ALA A 98 18.86 4.98 4.99
C ALA A 98 17.57 4.13 4.99
N HIS A 99 17.33 3.36 3.93
CA HIS A 99 16.16 2.46 3.85
C HIS A 99 16.25 1.28 4.81
N VAL A 100 17.43 0.65 4.93
CA VAL A 100 17.65 -0.45 5.87
C VAL A 100 17.43 0.01 7.32
N ARG A 101 17.91 1.20 7.67
CA ARG A 101 17.71 1.78 9.01
C ARG A 101 16.24 2.03 9.34
N ARG A 102 15.38 2.29 8.35
CA ARG A 102 13.94 2.46 8.56
C ARG A 102 13.22 1.14 8.87
N ALA A 103 13.80 0.00 8.47
CA ALA A 103 13.14 -1.30 8.48
C ALA A 103 13.42 -2.25 9.67
N PRO A 104 14.01 -1.88 10.83
CA PRO A 104 14.39 -2.89 11.83
C PRO A 104 13.21 -3.39 12.69
N LEU A 105 11.96 -3.04 12.37
CA LEU A 105 10.77 -3.64 12.97
C LEU A 105 10.25 -4.73 12.02
N THR A 106 10.92 -5.89 12.03
CA THR A 106 10.41 -7.24 11.65
C THR A 106 9.52 -7.41 10.39
N CYS A 107 9.53 -6.48 9.44
CA CYS A 107 8.88 -6.69 8.15
C CYS A 107 9.80 -7.53 7.27
N ARG A 108 9.27 -8.65 6.75
CA ARG A 108 9.88 -9.40 5.64
C ARG A 108 10.33 -8.40 4.55
N PRO A 109 11.46 -8.65 3.88
CA PRO A 109 12.09 -7.65 3.02
C PRO A 109 11.09 -7.10 2.02
N TRP A 110 10.96 -5.77 2.01
CA TRP A 110 10.12 -4.98 1.10
C TRP A 110 10.30 -5.39 -0.38
N CYS A 111 11.43 -6.02 -0.71
CA CYS A 111 11.71 -6.65 -2.01
C CYS A 111 10.72 -7.75 -2.42
N SER A 112 9.96 -8.39 -1.51
CA SER A 112 8.96 -9.38 -1.91
C SER A 112 7.60 -8.78 -2.29
N CYS A 113 7.38 -7.47 -2.09
CA CYS A 113 6.14 -6.79 -2.49
C CYS A 113 6.07 -6.46 -3.99
N THR A 114 7.19 -6.50 -4.73
CA THR A 114 7.17 -6.26 -6.19
C THR A 114 6.56 -7.39 -7.02
N ASP A 115 6.31 -8.57 -6.45
CA ASP A 115 5.61 -9.66 -7.16
C ASP A 115 4.07 -9.57 -7.08
N SER A 116 3.54 -8.64 -6.28
CA SER A 116 2.09 -8.36 -6.23
C SER A 116 1.73 -7.19 -7.14
N HIS A 117 2.07 -7.29 -8.42
CA HIS A 117 1.40 -6.49 -9.44
C HIS A 117 -0.07 -6.93 -9.53
N GLN A 118 -0.93 -6.40 -8.64
CA GLN A 118 -2.29 -6.10 -9.05
C GLN A 118 -2.17 -4.96 -10.08
N LEU A 119 -1.98 -5.36 -11.33
CA LEU A 119 -2.19 -4.51 -12.50
C LEU A 119 -3.62 -3.98 -12.40
N VAL A 120 -3.78 -2.76 -11.88
CA VAL A 120 -4.96 -1.95 -12.13
C VAL A 120 -4.98 -1.71 -13.63
N HIS A 121 -5.80 -2.49 -14.34
CA HIS A 121 -5.96 -2.40 -15.77
C HIS A 121 -6.71 -1.09 -16.09
N VAL A 122 -5.99 0.02 -16.20
CA VAL A 122 -6.55 1.28 -16.71
C VAL A 122 -6.88 1.07 -18.19
N PRO A 123 -8.15 1.10 -18.63
CA PRO A 123 -8.49 0.94 -20.04
C PRO A 123 -7.92 2.11 -20.82
N ARG A 124 -7.05 1.85 -21.81
CA ARG A 124 -6.62 2.90 -22.74
C ARG A 124 -7.81 3.40 -23.57
N PRO A 125 -7.96 4.72 -23.76
CA PRO A 125 -9.00 5.25 -24.64
C PRO A 125 -8.78 4.72 -26.06
N ARG A 126 -9.87 4.24 -26.69
CA ARG A 126 -9.86 3.70 -28.06
C ARG A 126 -9.44 4.82 -29.04
N PRO A 127 -8.47 4.58 -29.94
CA PRO A 127 -8.21 5.53 -31.02
C PRO A 127 -9.43 5.59 -31.95
N ARG A 128 -9.85 6.81 -32.30
CA ARG A 128 -10.90 7.06 -33.29
C ARG A 128 -10.54 6.40 -34.63
N ALA A 129 -11.55 5.78 -35.26
CA ALA A 129 -11.41 5.03 -36.49
C ALA A 129 -10.85 5.88 -37.64
N GLY A 130 -9.74 5.42 -38.24
CA GLY A 130 -9.15 6.00 -39.43
C GLY A 130 -8.42 4.94 -40.28
N ARG A 131 -9.06 4.57 -41.39
CA ARG A 131 -8.57 3.89 -42.62
C ARG A 131 -7.56 2.71 -42.49
N ARG A 132 -8.04 1.52 -42.87
CA ARG A 132 -7.28 0.29 -43.19
C ARG A 132 -6.47 0.46 -44.49
N LEU A 133 -5.30 -0.18 -44.57
CA LEU A 133 -4.63 -0.77 -45.77
C LEU A 133 -3.43 -1.65 -45.30
N PRO A 134 -2.84 -2.55 -46.13
CA PRO A 134 -2.89 -4.01 -45.90
C PRO A 134 -1.61 -4.65 -45.33
N ARG A 135 -1.79 -5.91 -44.91
CA ARG A 135 -0.88 -6.81 -44.19
C ARG A 135 0.38 -7.19 -44.99
N HIS A 136 1.53 -7.19 -44.32
CA HIS A 136 2.71 -7.98 -44.70
C HIS A 136 3.21 -8.80 -43.50
N ARG A 137 3.31 -10.12 -43.67
CA ARG A 137 4.01 -11.05 -42.74
C ARG A 137 5.52 -11.03 -43.03
N PRO A 138 6.36 -11.27 -42.02
CA PRO A 138 7.31 -12.38 -42.12
C PRO A 138 7.41 -13.27 -40.86
N ARG A 139 8.08 -14.41 -41.07
CA ARG A 139 8.22 -15.64 -40.27
C ARG A 139 9.17 -15.52 -39.04
N PRO A 140 9.19 -16.52 -38.13
CA PRO A 140 9.77 -16.41 -36.80
C PRO A 140 11.26 -16.80 -36.76
N SER A 141 12.04 -16.10 -35.94
CA SER A 141 13.37 -16.52 -35.49
C SER A 141 13.40 -16.49 -33.95
N GLY A 142 13.99 -17.55 -33.39
CA GLY A 142 13.76 -17.99 -32.03
C GLY A 142 14.58 -17.27 -30.96
N LEU A 143 14.07 -17.35 -29.74
CA LEU A 143 14.87 -17.25 -28.52
C LEU A 143 14.19 -18.10 -27.43
N ARG A 144 15.02 -18.98 -26.86
CA ARG A 144 14.69 -20.04 -25.91
C ARG A 144 14.15 -19.45 -24.61
N ALA A 145 12.94 -19.85 -24.22
CA ALA A 145 12.47 -19.70 -22.85
C ALA A 145 12.99 -20.86 -21.99
N LEU A 146 13.88 -20.56 -21.05
CA LEU A 146 14.22 -21.48 -19.96
C LEU A 146 12.98 -21.69 -19.08
N ARG A 147 12.40 -22.89 -19.14
CA ARG A 147 11.40 -23.38 -18.20
C ARG A 147 12.11 -23.72 -16.88
N CYS A 148 11.91 -22.93 -15.83
CA CYS A 148 12.18 -23.35 -14.47
C CYS A 148 10.98 -24.18 -13.98
N ALA A 149 11.18 -25.48 -13.83
CA ALA A 149 10.17 -26.42 -13.38
C ALA A 149 10.23 -26.55 -11.85
N THR A 150 9.23 -26.03 -11.13
CA THR A 150 8.95 -26.41 -9.74
C THR A 150 7.65 -27.20 -9.68
N ARG A 151 7.77 -28.53 -9.88
CA ARG A 151 6.70 -29.48 -9.57
C ARG A 151 6.48 -29.52 -8.06
N ARG A 152 5.40 -28.91 -7.54
CA ARG A 152 4.82 -29.34 -6.26
C ARG A 152 3.80 -30.44 -6.53
N ARG A 153 4.16 -31.68 -6.14
CA ARG A 153 3.23 -32.81 -6.06
C ARG A 153 2.26 -32.55 -4.90
N VAL A 154 0.97 -32.42 -5.20
CA VAL A 154 -0.09 -32.59 -4.21
C VAL A 154 -0.42 -34.09 -4.17
N ARG A 155 -0.15 -34.76 -3.06
CA ARG A 155 -0.69 -36.09 -2.76
C ARG A 155 -2.08 -35.90 -2.13
N LEU A 156 -3.13 -36.24 -2.87
CA LEU A 156 -4.44 -36.52 -2.29
C LEU A 156 -4.36 -37.88 -1.58
N HIS A 157 -4.70 -37.92 -0.29
CA HIS A 157 -5.06 -39.14 0.42
C HIS A 157 -6.58 -39.16 0.56
N LEU A 158 -7.25 -39.90 -0.33
CA LEU A 158 -8.56 -40.47 -0.05
C LEU A 158 -8.32 -41.76 0.73
N ARG A 159 -8.71 -41.79 2.00
CA ARG A 159 -8.99 -43.04 2.70
C ARG A 159 -10.47 -43.36 2.52
N ARG A 160 -10.71 -44.57 2.04
CA ARG A 160 -12.00 -45.27 2.12
C ARG A 160 -12.31 -45.60 3.57
#